data_AF-W1YQZ5-F1
#
_entry.id   AF-W1YQZ5-F1
#
_cell.length_a   1.000
_cell.length_b   1.000
_cell.length_c   1.000
_cell.angle_alpha   90.00
_cell.angle_beta   90.00
_cell.angle_gamma   90.00
#
_symmetry.space_group_name_H-M   'P 1'
#
loop_
_entity.id
_entity.type
_entity.pdbx_description
1 polymer ?
#
loop_
_entity_poly.entity_id
_entity_poly.type
_entity_poly.pdbx_seq_one_letter_code
_entity_poly.pdbx_strand_id
1 'polypeptide(L)'
;NSLTEPAFVIMDTADLKDVASKPVLTGPYKITSFKKGETIELAAFADYWGGKPGLDSVTVKDIEDNNKRAMALQSKDVDIIQKVDSANRSLFKDGFNIQDISGVRVLMLKMNQTAASPLHDKDVRNAVAHIINYDSMAKIIGNGSTPGAAPFPPSANLGYDAIANKPMTDVA
;
A
#
# COMPACT_ATOMS: atom_id res chain seq x y z
N ASN A 1 -6.60 -0.16 -21.83
CA ASN A 1 -5.50 -1.15 -21.70
C ASN A 1 -4.27 -0.45 -21.15
N SER A 2 -4.04 -0.51 -19.84
CA SER A 2 -2.88 0.16 -19.21
C SER A 2 -1.77 -0.87 -18.97
N LEU A 3 -0.74 -0.87 -19.83
CA LEU A 3 0.44 -1.73 -19.68
C LEU A 3 1.34 -1.30 -18.50
N THR A 4 0.97 -0.24 -17.80
CA THR A 4 1.67 0.29 -16.62
C THR A 4 1.29 -0.41 -15.32
N GLU A 5 0.26 -1.27 -15.33
CA GLU A 5 -0.17 -2.01 -14.14
C GLU A 5 0.89 -3.07 -13.78
N PRO A 6 1.39 -3.12 -12.53
CA PRO A 6 2.41 -4.08 -12.11
C PRO A 6 2.05 -5.55 -12.36
N ALA A 7 0.77 -5.90 -12.51
CA ALA A 7 0.37 -7.26 -12.89
C ALA A 7 0.82 -7.67 -14.32
N PHE A 8 1.18 -6.70 -15.19
CA PHE A 8 1.69 -6.95 -16.54
C PHE A 8 3.22 -6.91 -16.64
N VAL A 9 3.94 -7.10 -15.54
CA VAL A 9 5.40 -7.28 -15.58
C VAL A 9 5.79 -8.41 -16.53
N ILE A 10 6.87 -8.20 -17.29
CA ILE A 10 7.36 -9.17 -18.26
C ILE A 10 8.12 -10.28 -17.52
N MET A 11 7.80 -11.52 -17.89
CA MET A 11 8.35 -12.74 -17.31
C MET A 11 8.79 -13.68 -18.43
N ASP A 12 9.86 -14.44 -18.18
CA ASP A 12 10.27 -15.52 -19.08
C ASP A 12 9.26 -16.66 -19.04
N THR A 13 8.50 -16.83 -20.13
CA THR A 13 7.50 -17.89 -20.26
C THR A 13 8.10 -19.25 -20.58
N ALA A 14 9.39 -19.34 -20.92
CA ALA A 14 10.07 -20.61 -21.13
C ALA A 14 10.41 -21.32 -19.81
N ASP A 15 10.48 -20.59 -18.69
CA ASP A 15 10.77 -21.12 -17.35
C ASP A 15 9.69 -20.75 -16.33
N LEU A 16 8.66 -21.58 -16.25
CA LEU A 16 7.49 -21.37 -15.38
C LEU A 16 7.45 -22.29 -14.15
N LYS A 17 8.47 -23.14 -13.96
CA LYS A 17 8.42 -24.24 -12.97
C LYS A 17 8.20 -23.73 -11.54
N ASP A 18 8.86 -22.63 -11.19
CA ASP A 18 8.85 -22.04 -9.85
C ASP A 18 8.28 -20.61 -9.85
N VAL A 19 7.39 -20.27 -10.78
CA VAL A 19 6.90 -18.89 -10.97
C VAL A 19 6.28 -18.26 -9.70
N ALA A 20 5.70 -19.08 -8.83
CA ALA A 20 5.07 -18.62 -7.59
C ALA A 20 6.08 -18.17 -6.51
N SER A 21 7.35 -18.60 -6.60
CA SER A 21 8.39 -18.34 -5.59
C SER A 21 9.65 -17.72 -6.17
N LYS A 22 10.00 -18.01 -7.42
CA LYS A 22 11.21 -17.58 -8.09
C LYS A 22 10.97 -17.27 -9.59
N PRO A 23 10.08 -16.33 -9.92
CA PRO A 23 9.87 -15.92 -11.31
C PRO A 23 11.14 -15.28 -11.90
N VAL A 24 11.39 -15.54 -13.19
CA VAL A 24 12.45 -14.88 -13.96
C VAL A 24 11.85 -13.63 -14.62
N LEU A 25 12.25 -12.46 -14.11
CA LEU A 25 11.77 -11.14 -14.54
C LEU A 25 12.92 -10.30 -15.11
N THR A 26 12.61 -9.09 -15.57
CA THR A 26 13.58 -8.17 -16.21
C THR A 26 14.15 -7.10 -15.27
N GLY A 27 13.97 -7.25 -13.95
CA GLY A 27 14.36 -6.26 -12.94
C GLY A 27 15.84 -6.32 -12.52
N PRO A 28 16.31 -5.33 -11.72
CA PRO A 28 17.71 -5.23 -11.29
C PRO A 28 18.14 -6.28 -10.26
N TYR A 29 17.19 -6.94 -9.58
CA TYR A 29 17.48 -7.96 -8.58
C TYR A 29 16.70 -9.24 -8.88
N LYS A 30 17.38 -10.38 -8.77
CA LYS A 30 16.82 -11.72 -8.97
C LYS A 30 16.45 -12.32 -7.63
N ILE A 31 15.28 -12.96 -7.54
CA ILE A 31 14.89 -13.70 -6.34
C ILE A 31 15.79 -14.94 -6.23
N THR A 32 16.44 -15.10 -5.09
CA THR A 32 17.29 -16.27 -4.78
C THR A 32 16.62 -17.23 -3.80
N SER A 33 15.77 -16.71 -2.90
CA SER A 33 14.98 -17.48 -1.95
C SER A 33 13.67 -16.77 -1.64
N PHE A 34 12.59 -17.54 -1.45
CA PHE A 34 11.28 -17.03 -1.07
C PHE A 34 10.68 -17.93 0.01
N LYS A 35 10.46 -17.36 1.19
CA LYS A 35 9.74 -17.96 2.30
C LYS A 35 8.45 -17.19 2.51
N LYS A 36 7.33 -17.79 2.14
CA LYS A 36 6.01 -17.16 2.17
C LYS A 36 5.69 -16.65 3.58
N GLY A 37 5.38 -15.35 3.70
CA GLY A 37 5.04 -14.71 4.96
C GLY A 37 6.24 -14.45 5.88
N GLU A 38 7.47 -14.65 5.40
CA GLU A 38 8.70 -14.46 6.19
C GLU A 38 9.69 -13.55 5.46
N THR A 39 10.34 -14.06 4.40
CA THR A 39 11.45 -13.35 3.74
C THR A 39 11.50 -13.59 2.23
N ILE A 40 11.98 -12.58 1.51
CA ILE A 40 12.41 -12.67 0.13
C ILE A 40 13.88 -12.24 0.07
N GLU A 41 14.74 -13.14 -0.39
CA GLU A 41 16.15 -12.83 -0.64
C GLU A 41 16.33 -12.53 -2.12
N LEU A 42 16.99 -11.42 -2.43
CA LEU A 42 17.30 -11.00 -3.79
C LEU A 42 18.80 -10.73 -3.95
N ALA A 43 19.35 -11.12 -5.10
CA ALA A 43 20.73 -10.83 -5.48
C ALA A 43 20.78 -9.93 -6.72
N ALA A 44 21.77 -9.06 -6.80
CA ALA A 44 21.96 -8.17 -7.94
C ALA A 44 22.05 -8.94 -9.27
N PHE A 45 21.41 -8.40 -10.30
CA PHE A 45 21.61 -8.83 -11.67
C PHE A 45 22.67 -7.94 -12.33
N ALA A 46 23.90 -8.47 -12.46
CA ALA A 46 25.04 -7.72 -12.99
C ALA A 46 24.80 -7.19 -14.41
N ASP A 47 24.06 -7.94 -15.23
CA ASP A 47 23.73 -7.59 -16.63
C ASP A 47 22.38 -6.86 -16.75
N TYR A 48 21.91 -6.21 -15.68
CA TYR A 48 20.69 -5.41 -15.74
C TYR A 48 20.84 -4.29 -16.79
N TRP A 49 19.90 -4.23 -17.73
CA TRP A 49 19.91 -3.32 -18.86
C TRP A 49 19.94 -1.83 -18.46
N GLY A 50 19.47 -1.49 -17.26
CA GLY A 50 19.50 -0.13 -16.70
C GLY A 50 20.81 0.23 -15.97
N GLY A 51 21.84 -0.61 -16.06
CA GLY A 51 23.13 -0.43 -15.38
C GLY A 51 23.27 -1.30 -14.12
N LYS A 52 24.51 -1.43 -13.61
CA LYS A 52 24.78 -2.28 -12.45
C LYS A 52 24.00 -1.79 -11.21
N PRO A 53 23.23 -2.66 -10.52
CA PRO A 53 22.56 -2.31 -9.27
C PRO A 53 23.55 -1.82 -8.20
N GLY A 54 23.10 -0.87 -7.37
CA GLY A 54 23.95 -0.24 -6.34
C GLY A 54 24.17 -1.08 -5.07
N LEU A 55 23.39 -2.15 -4.88
CA LEU A 55 23.54 -3.10 -3.77
C LEU A 55 23.86 -4.48 -4.33
N ASP A 56 24.61 -5.29 -3.59
CA ASP A 56 24.90 -6.68 -3.98
C ASP A 56 23.70 -7.61 -3.72
N SER A 57 22.94 -7.34 -2.65
CA SER A 57 21.74 -8.08 -2.27
C SER A 57 20.71 -7.19 -1.58
N VAL A 58 19.47 -7.67 -1.55
CA VAL A 58 18.35 -7.06 -0.82
C VAL A 58 17.58 -8.18 -0.10
N THR A 59 17.31 -7.99 1.18
CA THR A 59 16.42 -8.87 1.95
C THR A 59 15.14 -8.12 2.27
N VAL A 60 14.00 -8.66 1.86
CA VAL A 60 12.67 -8.12 2.21
C VAL A 60 12.06 -9.01 3.28
N LYS A 61 11.86 -8.47 4.48
CA LYS A 61 11.19 -9.16 5.59
C LYS A 61 9.70 -8.79 5.62
N ASP A 62 8.83 -9.79 5.74
CA ASP A 62 7.40 -9.59 5.96
C ASP A 62 7.12 -9.43 7.46
N ILE A 63 6.86 -8.19 7.88
CA ILE A 63 6.56 -7.84 9.28
C ILE A 63 5.22 -7.12 9.31
N GLU A 64 4.16 -7.88 9.54
CA GLU A 64 2.77 -7.39 9.49
C GLU A 64 2.49 -6.36 10.59
N ASP A 65 2.89 -6.66 11.84
CA ASP A 65 2.64 -5.80 12.98
C ASP A 65 3.44 -4.48 12.92
N ASN A 66 2.73 -3.37 13.00
CA ASN A 66 3.29 -2.03 12.87
C ASN A 66 4.33 -1.70 13.95
N ASN A 67 4.13 -2.19 15.19
CA ASN A 67 5.03 -1.93 16.31
C ASN A 67 6.31 -2.75 16.17
N LYS A 68 6.20 -4.04 15.82
CA LYS A 68 7.36 -4.89 15.53
C LYS A 68 8.20 -4.32 14.39
N ARG A 69 7.56 -3.84 13.32
CA ARG A 69 8.26 -3.21 12.19
C ARG A 69 8.96 -1.92 12.61
N ALA A 70 8.34 -1.10 13.45
CA ALA A 70 8.98 0.10 13.99
C ALA A 70 10.19 -0.24 14.86
N MET A 71 10.09 -1.25 15.72
CA MET A 71 11.19 -1.72 16.57
C MET A 71 12.33 -2.33 15.77
N ALA A 72 12.04 -3.06 14.69
CA ALA A 72 13.07 -3.61 13.81
C ALA A 72 13.93 -2.50 13.18
N LEU A 73 13.33 -1.37 12.80
CA LEU A 73 14.09 -0.21 12.31
C LEU A 73 14.91 0.45 13.44
N GLN A 74 14.31 0.62 14.63
CA GLN A 74 15.01 1.18 15.80
C GLN A 74 16.24 0.37 16.20
N SER A 75 16.13 -0.96 16.17
CA SER A 75 17.24 -1.87 16.47
C SER A 75 18.21 -2.08 15.31
N LYS A 76 17.97 -1.43 14.16
CA LYS A 76 18.74 -1.61 12.91
C LYS A 76 18.74 -3.05 12.38
N ASP A 77 17.69 -3.81 12.67
CA ASP A 77 17.47 -5.13 12.06
C ASP A 77 16.94 -5.02 10.61
N VAL A 78 16.42 -3.85 10.26
CA VAL A 78 16.11 -3.43 8.88
C VAL A 78 16.56 -1.98 8.67
N ASP A 79 16.94 -1.65 7.44
CA ASP A 79 17.40 -0.30 7.09
C ASP A 79 16.26 0.63 6.66
N ILE A 80 15.17 0.07 6.13
CA ILE A 80 14.03 0.80 5.57
C ILE A 80 12.74 0.07 5.95
N ILE A 81 11.72 0.85 6.34
CA ILE A 81 10.35 0.35 6.50
C ILE A 81 9.39 1.19 5.67
N GLN A 82 8.30 0.56 5.21
CA GLN A 82 7.15 1.24 4.63
C GLN A 82 6.00 1.31 5.62
N LYS A 83 5.04 2.21 5.36
CA LYS A 83 3.82 2.40 6.16
C LYS A 83 4.15 2.63 7.64
N VAL A 84 4.88 3.72 7.91
CA VAL A 84 5.13 4.17 9.29
C VAL A 84 3.79 4.56 9.89
N ASP A 85 3.37 3.84 10.94
CA ASP A 85 2.13 4.11 11.64
C ASP A 85 2.18 5.48 12.32
N SER A 86 1.08 6.23 12.28
CA SER A 86 1.02 7.58 12.84
C SER A 86 1.34 7.59 14.34
N ALA A 87 0.96 6.55 15.08
CA ALA A 87 1.26 6.39 16.50
C ALA A 87 2.76 6.18 16.79
N ASN A 88 3.50 5.61 15.82
CA ASN A 88 4.91 5.26 15.98
C ASN A 88 5.88 6.34 15.45
N ARG A 89 5.38 7.39 14.78
CA ARG A 89 6.25 8.41 14.16
C ARG A 89 7.16 9.13 15.14
N SER A 90 6.71 9.31 16.38
CA SER A 90 7.50 9.96 17.42
C SER A 90 8.80 9.24 17.75
N LEU A 91 8.90 7.94 17.44
CA LEU A 91 10.10 7.13 17.62
C LEU A 91 11.23 7.53 16.67
N PHE A 92 10.91 8.13 15.52
CA PHE A 92 11.85 8.39 14.43
C PHE A 92 12.23 9.87 14.32
N LYS A 93 12.17 10.63 15.42
CA LYS A 93 12.54 12.06 15.43
C LYS A 93 14.04 12.29 15.26
N ASP A 94 14.86 11.37 15.76
CA ASP A 94 16.32 11.50 15.80
C ASP A 94 16.98 10.35 15.03
N GLY A 95 17.94 10.66 14.17
CA GLY A 95 18.73 9.64 13.44
C GLY A 95 17.99 8.90 12.32
N PHE A 96 16.74 9.26 12.04
CA PHE A 96 15.93 8.70 10.95
C PHE A 96 15.38 9.81 10.07
N ASN A 97 15.02 9.46 8.84
CA ASN A 97 14.34 10.36 7.91
C ASN A 97 13.00 9.77 7.51
N ILE A 98 11.92 10.51 7.73
CA ILE A 98 10.58 10.12 7.27
C ILE A 98 10.27 10.89 5.99
N GLN A 99 9.97 10.14 4.93
CA GLN A 99 9.52 10.69 3.65
C GLN A 99 8.01 10.51 3.52
N ASP A 100 7.27 11.62 3.52
CA ASP A 100 5.83 11.64 3.29
C ASP A 100 5.55 11.95 1.81
N ILE A 101 4.82 11.07 1.14
CA ILE A 101 4.45 11.21 -0.27
C ILE A 101 2.94 11.17 -0.38
N SER A 102 2.34 12.19 -0.99
CA SER A 102 0.91 12.18 -1.31
C SER A 102 0.63 11.08 -2.34
N GLY A 103 -0.06 10.03 -1.92
CA GLY A 103 -0.41 8.90 -2.76
C GLY A 103 -1.82 8.98 -3.33
N VAL A 104 -2.20 7.95 -4.07
CA VAL A 104 -3.55 7.77 -4.62
C VAL A 104 -4.41 6.77 -3.82
N ARG A 105 -3.92 6.35 -2.64
CA ARG A 105 -4.60 5.34 -1.80
C ARG A 105 -5.83 5.94 -1.14
N VAL A 106 -6.95 5.21 -1.22
CA VAL A 106 -8.20 5.54 -0.52
C VAL A 106 -8.60 4.36 0.37
N LEU A 107 -8.99 4.64 1.61
CA LEU A 107 -9.63 3.67 2.50
C LEU A 107 -11.12 3.69 2.22
N MET A 108 -11.70 2.53 1.92
CA MET A 108 -13.10 2.41 1.50
C MET A 108 -13.77 1.25 2.22
N LEU A 109 -15.00 1.47 2.66
CA LEU A 109 -15.91 0.40 3.05
C LEU A 109 -16.53 -0.20 1.78
N LYS A 110 -16.22 -1.46 1.49
CA LYS A 110 -16.86 -2.20 0.39
C LYS A 110 -18.08 -2.94 0.93
N MET A 111 -19.25 -2.62 0.41
CA MET A 111 -20.51 -3.23 0.82
C MET A 111 -20.90 -4.37 -0.13
N ASN A 112 -21.23 -5.52 0.42
CA ASN A 112 -21.74 -6.65 -0.36
C ASN A 112 -23.19 -6.38 -0.80
N GLN A 113 -23.44 -6.25 -2.10
CA GLN A 113 -24.77 -5.92 -2.64
C GLN A 113 -25.50 -7.14 -3.22
N THR A 114 -25.05 -8.37 -2.95
CA THR A 114 -25.81 -9.56 -3.36
C THR A 114 -27.20 -9.57 -2.74
N ALA A 115 -28.19 -10.14 -3.44
CA ALA A 115 -29.60 -10.14 -3.01
C ALA A 115 -29.83 -10.78 -1.63
N ALA A 116 -28.94 -11.68 -1.20
CA ALA A 116 -28.99 -12.31 0.12
C ALA A 116 -28.45 -11.42 1.27
N SER A 117 -27.83 -10.28 0.96
CA SER A 117 -27.27 -9.36 1.95
C SER A 117 -28.29 -8.27 2.33
N PRO A 118 -28.40 -7.87 3.62
CA PRO A 118 -29.14 -6.68 4.00
C PRO A 118 -28.64 -5.39 3.31
N LEU A 119 -27.37 -5.37 2.91
CA LEU A 119 -26.74 -4.29 2.17
C LEU A 119 -27.14 -4.26 0.68
N HIS A 120 -28.01 -5.18 0.22
CA HIS A 120 -28.68 -5.08 -1.07
C HIS A 120 -29.60 -3.86 -1.13
N ASP A 121 -30.23 -3.51 -0.02
CA ASP A 121 -31.05 -2.32 0.11
C ASP A 121 -30.19 -1.04 0.10
N LYS A 122 -30.52 -0.10 -0.77
CA LYS A 122 -29.83 1.18 -0.91
C LYS A 122 -29.93 2.02 0.37
N ASP A 123 -31.07 1.98 1.06
CA ASP A 123 -31.29 2.82 2.23
C ASP A 123 -30.48 2.31 3.44
N VAL A 124 -30.30 0.99 3.55
CA VAL A 124 -29.36 0.40 4.52
C VAL A 124 -27.93 0.84 4.23
N ARG A 125 -27.50 0.85 2.96
CA ARG A 125 -26.17 1.36 2.59
C ARG A 125 -26.00 2.83 2.90
N ASN A 126 -27.02 3.65 2.64
CA ASN A 126 -27.03 5.06 2.99
C ASN A 126 -26.90 5.24 4.50
N ALA A 127 -27.67 4.51 5.32
CA ALA A 127 -27.58 4.59 6.78
C ALA A 127 -26.17 4.26 7.29
N VAL A 128 -25.54 3.20 6.76
CA VAL A 128 -24.15 2.86 7.13
C VAL A 128 -23.17 3.96 6.72
N ALA A 129 -23.33 4.55 5.53
CA ALA A 129 -22.46 5.62 5.06
C ALA A 129 -22.55 6.89 5.94
N HIS A 130 -23.74 7.21 6.47
CA HIS A 130 -23.97 8.39 7.32
C HIS A 130 -23.48 8.20 8.77
N ILE A 131 -23.38 6.96 9.26
CA ILE A 131 -22.84 6.69 10.63
C ILE A 131 -21.33 6.95 10.72
N ILE A 132 -20.61 6.95 9.59
CA ILE A 132 -19.15 7.10 9.58
C ILE A 132 -18.78 8.58 9.72
N ASN A 133 -18.09 8.91 10.81
CA ASN A 133 -17.44 10.21 10.96
C ASN A 133 -16.07 10.22 10.27
N TYR A 134 -16.03 10.69 9.02
CA TYR A 134 -14.83 10.72 8.19
C TYR A 134 -13.72 11.66 8.73
N ASP A 135 -14.08 12.75 9.40
CA ASP A 135 -13.11 13.66 10.02
C ASP A 135 -12.37 13.01 11.20
N SER A 136 -13.13 12.37 12.09
CA SER A 136 -12.57 11.60 13.20
C SER A 136 -11.70 10.46 12.68
N MET A 137 -12.12 9.79 11.61
CA MET A 137 -11.31 8.73 11.00
C MET A 137 -10.01 9.26 10.41
N ALA A 138 -10.05 10.35 9.64
CA ALA A 138 -8.86 10.96 9.07
C ALA A 138 -7.85 11.36 10.16
N LYS A 139 -8.32 11.90 11.30
CA LYS A 139 -7.48 12.21 12.47
C LYS A 139 -6.86 10.99 13.11
N ILE A 140 -7.63 9.91 13.30
CA ILE A 140 -7.15 8.66 13.90
C ILE A 140 -6.12 7.97 13.00
N ILE A 141 -6.37 7.92 11.69
CA ILE A 141 -5.44 7.35 10.72
C ILE A 141 -4.15 8.19 10.69
N GLY A 142 -4.27 9.52 10.70
CA GLY A 142 -3.14 10.45 10.71
C GLY A 142 -2.38 10.46 9.38
N ASN A 143 -1.08 10.75 9.42
CA ASN A 143 -0.18 10.77 8.25
C ASN A 143 -0.65 11.65 7.08
N GLY A 144 -1.31 12.78 7.38
CA GLY A 144 -1.84 13.69 6.36
C GLY A 144 -3.09 13.16 5.65
N SER A 145 -3.76 12.14 6.18
CA SER A 145 -5.03 11.63 5.66
C SER A 145 -6.10 12.72 5.73
N THR A 146 -6.92 12.79 4.68
CA THR A 146 -8.07 13.69 4.58
C THR A 146 -9.37 12.89 4.58
N PRO A 147 -10.50 13.49 5.01
CA PRO A 147 -11.82 12.86 4.88
C PRO A 147 -12.06 12.39 3.44
N GLY A 148 -12.49 11.14 3.30
CA GLY A 148 -12.78 10.56 2.00
C GLY A 148 -14.13 11.03 1.48
N ALA A 149 -14.17 11.59 0.27
CA ALA A 149 -15.42 11.96 -0.40
C ALA A 149 -15.66 11.21 -1.73
N ALA A 150 -14.62 10.55 -2.26
CA ALA A 150 -14.65 9.91 -3.57
C ALA A 150 -13.60 8.80 -3.72
N PRO A 151 -13.75 7.91 -4.72
CA PRO A 151 -12.78 6.83 -5.00
C PRO A 151 -11.40 7.32 -5.46
N PHE A 152 -11.31 8.56 -5.95
CA PHE A 152 -10.05 9.20 -6.33
C PHE A 152 -9.77 10.35 -5.36
N PRO A 153 -8.54 10.46 -4.82
CA PRO A 153 -8.17 11.61 -4.00
C PRO A 153 -7.88 12.85 -4.87
N PRO A 154 -7.83 14.05 -4.27
CA PRO A 154 -7.45 15.27 -4.98
C PRO A 154 -6.11 15.16 -5.71
N SER A 155 -5.15 14.41 -5.14
CA SER A 155 -3.82 14.15 -5.71
C SER A 155 -3.85 13.44 -7.05
N ALA A 156 -4.95 12.76 -7.41
CA ALA A 156 -5.09 12.11 -8.71
C ALA A 156 -5.43 13.08 -9.85
N ASN A 157 -5.88 14.31 -9.55
CA ASN A 157 -6.33 15.31 -10.53
C ASN A 157 -7.39 14.77 -11.53
N LEU A 158 -8.32 13.92 -11.04
CA LEU A 158 -9.39 13.32 -11.82
C LEU A 158 -10.75 13.97 -11.52
N GLY A 159 -10.80 15.30 -11.50
CA GLY A 159 -12.05 16.04 -11.30
C GLY A 159 -12.66 15.90 -9.91
N TYR A 160 -11.84 15.73 -8.86
CA TYR A 160 -12.29 15.61 -7.46
C TYR A 160 -13.29 16.70 -7.06
N ASP A 161 -13.10 17.92 -7.58
CA ASP A 161 -13.94 19.07 -7.27
C ASP A 161 -15.28 19.10 -7.99
N ALA A 162 -15.42 18.35 -9.09
CA ALA A 162 -16.67 18.26 -9.86
C ALA A 162 -17.62 17.16 -9.35
N ILE A 163 -17.25 16.41 -8.32
CA ILE A 163 -18.05 15.30 -7.79
C ILE A 163 -19.26 15.87 -7.03
N ALA A 164 -20.45 15.59 -7.57
CA ALA A 164 -21.71 15.85 -6.87
C ALA A 164 -21.88 14.90 -5.68
N ASN A 165 -22.48 15.38 -4.59
CA ASN A 165 -22.75 14.61 -3.37
C ASN A 165 -21.50 14.08 -2.66
N LYS A 166 -20.46 14.93 -2.50
CA LYS A 166 -19.37 14.65 -1.55
C LYS A 166 -20.02 14.41 -0.16
N PRO A 167 -19.92 13.21 0.44
CA PRO A 167 -20.45 12.98 1.78
C PRO A 167 -19.59 13.79 2.76
N MET A 168 -19.99 15.04 3.01
CA MET A 168 -19.20 16.03 3.76
C MET A 168 -19.52 16.05 5.25
N THR A 169 -20.11 14.99 5.81
CA THR A 169 -20.79 14.92 7.13
C THR A 169 -22.22 15.45 7.10
N ASP A 170 -23.14 14.69 7.73
CA ASP A 170 -24.34 15.27 8.32
C ASP A 170 -24.08 15.32 9.83
N VAL A 171 -23.94 16.54 10.31
CA VAL A 171 -23.94 16.91 11.73
C VAL A 171 -25.39 16.98 12.17
N ALA A 172 -25.88 15.90 12.77
CA ALA A 172 -26.93 16.05 13.76
C ALA A 172 -26.32 16.65 15.05
#